data_AF-A0A9D1ATN4-F1
#
_entry.id   AF-A0A9D1ATN4-F1
#
_cell.length_a   1.000
_cell.length_b   1.000
_cell.length_c   1.000
_cell.angle_alpha   90.00
_cell.angle_beta   90.00
_cell.angle_gamma   90.00
#
_symmetry.space_group_name_H-M   'P 1'
#
loop_
_entity.id
_entity.type
_entity.pdbx_description
1 polymer ?
#
loop_
_entity_poly.entity_id
_entity_poly.type
_entity_poly.pdbx_seq_one_letter_code
_entity_poly.pdbx_strand_id
1 'polypeptide(L)'
;MVPSDPTPQTPRDLRRLLEALVCEGVLAPEHGPGLHPQRWVSGGFARLWIDAPGRPVLFANRQGGFSVHCPETGGLITGAFSEAWSARRSSTGPGLGCPACGRRHTLTEVVGRPPLAVGAVALVTSDAGAASLRPGIIERVEAACGPVQVVLRRG
;
A
#
# COMPACT_ATOMS: atom_id res chain seq x y z
N MET A 1 22.77 3.09 -4.63
CA MET A 1 21.74 4.07 -4.23
C MET A 1 20.87 3.36 -3.21
N VAL A 2 20.95 3.71 -1.93
CA VAL A 2 20.08 3.13 -0.89
C VAL A 2 18.69 3.73 -1.13
N PRO A 3 17.60 2.94 -1.24
CA PRO A 3 16.27 3.51 -1.24
C PRO A 3 16.11 4.28 0.07
N SER A 4 16.01 5.60 -0.01
CA SER A 4 15.68 6.41 1.16
C SER A 4 14.37 5.88 1.72
N ASP A 5 14.35 5.54 3.01
CA ASP A 5 13.12 5.18 3.71
C ASP A 5 12.06 6.26 3.39
N PRO A 6 10.86 5.88 2.91
CA PRO A 6 9.84 6.85 2.57
C PRO A 6 9.59 7.70 3.81
N THR A 7 9.87 9.00 3.69
CA THR A 7 9.68 9.95 4.80
C THR A 7 8.24 9.80 5.28
N PRO A 8 7.99 9.61 6.59
CA PRO A 8 6.64 9.43 7.08
C PRO A 8 5.81 10.66 6.70
N GLN A 9 4.85 10.47 5.79
CA GLN A 9 3.93 11.53 5.38
C GLN A 9 3.16 12.01 6.61
N THR A 10 3.17 13.32 6.86
CA THR A 10 2.46 13.84 8.03
C THR A 10 0.95 13.76 7.79
N PRO A 11 0.11 13.62 8.84
CA PRO A 11 -1.35 13.67 8.70
C PRO A 11 -1.87 14.91 7.96
N ARG A 12 -1.09 16.01 7.97
CA ARG A 12 -1.40 17.25 7.26
C ARG A 12 -1.25 17.12 5.74
N ASP A 13 -0.23 16.42 5.27
CA ASP A 13 0.03 16.21 3.83
C ASP A 13 -1.04 15.30 3.22
N LEU A 14 -1.48 14.31 4.00
CA LEU A 14 -2.55 13.38 3.63
C LEU A 14 -3.92 14.04 3.54
N ARG A 15 -4.22 14.95 4.48
CA ARG A 15 -5.48 15.70 4.44
C ARG A 15 -5.54 16.62 3.22
N ARG A 16 -4.42 17.28 2.89
CA ARG A 16 -4.31 18.10 1.66
C ARG A 16 -4.50 17.28 0.40
N LEU A 17 -4.03 16.03 0.36
CA LEU A 17 -4.32 15.13 -0.76
C LEU A 17 -5.82 14.87 -0.90
N LEU A 18 -6.49 14.47 0.18
CA LEU A 18 -7.93 14.20 0.13
C LEU A 18 -8.71 15.43 -0.34
N GLU A 19 -8.36 16.61 0.19
CA GLU A 19 -8.95 17.89 -0.23
C GLU A 19 -8.69 18.16 -1.73
N ALA A 20 -7.48 17.95 -2.23
CA ALA A 20 -7.15 18.10 -3.65
C ALA A 20 -7.95 17.12 -4.53
N LEU A 21 -8.07 15.85 -4.12
CA LEU A 21 -8.86 14.85 -4.83
C LEU A 21 -10.37 15.18 -4.83
N VAL A 22 -10.88 15.79 -3.76
CA VAL A 22 -12.25 16.32 -3.72
C VAL A 22 -12.40 17.50 -4.69
N CYS A 23 -11.44 18.45 -4.71
CA CYS A 23 -11.43 19.56 -5.66
C CYS A 23 -11.35 19.10 -7.12
N GLU A 24 -10.62 18.03 -7.41
CA GLU A 24 -10.54 17.41 -8.75
C GLU A 24 -11.79 16.57 -9.11
N GLY A 25 -12.76 16.43 -8.19
CA GLY A 25 -13.97 15.63 -8.39
C GLY A 25 -13.73 14.12 -8.41
N VAL A 26 -12.55 13.68 -7.98
CA VAL A 26 -12.18 12.27 -7.81
C VAL A 26 -12.88 11.67 -6.60
N LEU A 27 -13.01 12.45 -5.54
CA LEU A 27 -13.68 12.10 -4.29
C LEU A 27 -14.91 12.97 -4.09
N ALA A 28 -15.94 12.41 -3.49
CA ALA A 28 -16.98 13.22 -2.87
C ALA A 28 -16.47 13.81 -1.54
N PRO A 29 -16.99 14.97 -1.08
CA PRO A 29 -16.58 15.60 0.18
C PRO A 29 -16.65 14.70 1.42
N GLU A 30 -17.45 13.63 1.38
CA GLU A 30 -17.62 12.66 2.47
C GLU A 30 -16.77 11.37 2.29
N HIS A 31 -15.74 11.39 1.42
CA HIS A 31 -14.91 10.20 1.11
C HIS A 31 -15.67 9.08 0.37
N GLY A 32 -16.83 9.41 -0.19
CA GLY A 32 -17.53 8.61 -1.19
C GLY A 32 -16.84 8.65 -2.55
N PRO A 33 -17.27 7.81 -3.50
CA PRO A 33 -16.73 7.85 -4.84
C PRO A 33 -17.12 9.18 -5.48
N GLY A 34 -16.16 9.88 -6.10
CA GLY A 34 -16.46 11.08 -6.87
C GLY A 34 -17.26 10.76 -8.14
N LEU A 35 -17.31 11.70 -9.08
CA LEU A 35 -18.18 11.59 -10.27
C LEU A 35 -17.82 10.40 -11.18
N HIS A 36 -16.57 9.91 -11.12
CA HIS A 36 -16.07 8.90 -12.04
C HIS A 36 -15.12 7.86 -11.39
N PRO A 37 -15.57 7.03 -10.43
CA PRO A 37 -14.72 6.03 -9.77
C PRO A 37 -14.15 5.00 -10.75
N GLN A 38 -14.87 4.78 -11.86
CA GLN A 38 -14.52 3.92 -13.00
C GLN A 38 -13.18 4.31 -13.65
N ARG A 39 -12.78 5.59 -13.55
CA ARG A 39 -11.52 6.12 -14.10
C ARG A 39 -10.31 5.72 -13.26
N TRP A 40 -10.53 5.29 -12.02
CA TRP A 40 -9.48 4.94 -11.07
C TRP A 40 -9.35 3.44 -10.92
N VAL A 41 -10.47 2.74 -10.78
CA VAL A 41 -10.56 1.29 -10.68
C VAL A 41 -11.54 0.80 -11.74
N SER A 42 -11.19 -0.23 -12.50
CA SER A 42 -12.14 -0.86 -13.42
C SER A 42 -13.34 -1.42 -12.65
N GLY A 43 -14.56 -1.04 -13.04
CA GLY A 43 -15.79 -1.34 -12.29
C GLY A 43 -16.05 -0.40 -11.10
N GLY A 44 -15.20 0.59 -10.87
CA GLY A 44 -15.35 1.57 -9.81
C GLY A 44 -14.98 1.07 -8.41
N PHE A 45 -15.32 1.87 -7.41
CA PHE A 45 -15.21 1.57 -5.99
C PHE A 45 -16.35 2.30 -5.26
N ALA A 46 -16.78 1.82 -4.10
CA ALA A 46 -17.85 2.49 -3.34
C ALA A 46 -17.32 3.51 -2.34
N ARG A 47 -16.10 3.33 -1.81
CA ARG A 47 -15.50 4.23 -0.82
C ARG A 47 -14.00 4.36 -1.04
N LEU A 48 -13.44 5.52 -0.71
CA LEU A 48 -12.00 5.76 -0.76
C LEU A 48 -11.59 6.64 0.42
N TRP A 49 -10.68 6.17 1.26
CA TRP A 49 -10.19 6.90 2.43
C TRP A 49 -8.69 6.69 2.63
N ILE A 50 -8.10 7.48 3.52
CA ILE A 50 -6.72 7.29 3.96
C ILE A 50 -6.73 6.62 5.33
N ASP A 51 -5.96 5.54 5.45
CA ASP A 51 -5.65 4.90 6.74
C ASP A 51 -4.25 5.33 7.19
N ALA A 52 -4.18 6.08 8.30
CA ALA A 52 -2.95 6.68 8.83
C ALA A 52 -2.80 6.35 10.33
N PRO A 53 -2.43 5.11 10.69
CA PRO A 53 -2.39 4.65 12.09
C PRO A 53 -1.25 5.25 12.94
N GLY A 54 -0.47 6.19 12.40
CA GLY A 54 0.65 6.84 13.10
C GLY A 54 1.87 5.94 13.35
N ARG A 55 1.85 4.70 12.82
CA ARG A 55 2.94 3.72 12.90
C ARG A 55 2.90 2.79 11.69
N PRO A 56 4.02 2.18 11.27
CA PRO A 56 4.00 1.19 10.21
C PRO A 56 3.08 0.00 10.53
N VAL A 57 2.12 -0.26 9.65
CA VAL A 57 1.24 -1.43 9.69
C VAL A 57 1.29 -2.18 8.37
N LEU A 58 0.82 -3.43 8.42
CA LEU A 58 0.63 -4.26 7.24
C LEU A 58 -0.78 -4.01 6.73
N PHE A 59 -0.86 -3.41 5.55
CA PHE A 59 -2.08 -3.29 4.79
C PHE A 59 -2.16 -4.43 3.79
N ALA A 60 -3.15 -5.30 3.93
CA ALA A 60 -3.37 -6.42 3.03
C ALA A 60 -4.87 -6.64 2.85
N ASN A 61 -5.26 -7.17 1.70
CA ASN A 61 -6.63 -7.66 1.53
C ASN A 61 -6.80 -8.93 2.38
N ARG A 62 -7.51 -8.83 3.51
CA ARG A 62 -7.52 -9.86 4.58
C ARG A 62 -8.31 -11.14 4.27
N GLN A 63 -8.89 -11.30 3.09
CA GLN A 63 -9.61 -12.54 2.74
C GLN A 63 -8.60 -13.65 2.38
N GLY A 64 -8.57 -14.73 3.18
CA GLY A 64 -7.84 -15.96 2.85
C GLY A 64 -6.35 -16.00 3.19
N GLY A 65 -5.83 -15.00 3.89
CA GLY A 65 -4.39 -14.88 4.20
C GLY A 65 -3.59 -14.26 3.06
N PHE A 66 -2.25 -14.27 3.18
CA PHE A 66 -1.36 -13.73 2.16
C PHE A 66 -0.08 -14.56 2.02
N SER A 67 0.49 -14.53 0.83
CA SER A 67 1.81 -15.08 0.51
C SER A 67 2.77 -13.94 0.18
N VAL A 68 4.02 -14.08 0.60
CA VAL A 68 5.09 -13.13 0.31
C VAL A 68 6.14 -13.81 -0.54
N HIS A 69 6.55 -13.16 -1.61
CA HIS A 69 7.51 -13.68 -2.57
C HIS A 69 8.76 -12.79 -2.64
N CYS A 70 9.91 -13.44 -2.82
CA CYS A 70 11.16 -12.76 -3.12
C CYS A 70 11.05 -12.06 -4.49
N PRO A 71 11.40 -10.77 -4.59
CA PRO A 71 11.30 -10.04 -5.87
C PRO A 71 12.28 -10.57 -6.94
N GLU A 72 13.39 -11.17 -6.52
CA GLU A 72 14.45 -11.65 -7.43
C GLU A 72 14.15 -13.06 -7.98
N THR A 73 13.64 -13.95 -7.13
CA THR A 73 13.46 -15.37 -7.48
C THR A 73 12.01 -15.80 -7.63
N GLY A 74 11.06 -14.98 -7.17
CA GLY A 74 9.66 -15.36 -7.02
C GLY A 74 9.39 -16.41 -5.93
N GLY A 75 10.43 -16.90 -5.25
CA GLY A 75 10.32 -17.93 -4.22
C GLY A 75 9.52 -17.45 -3.00
N LEU A 76 8.78 -18.37 -2.39
CA LEU A 76 7.96 -18.08 -1.21
C LEU A 76 8.83 -17.78 0.01
N ILE A 77 8.59 -16.64 0.65
CA ILE A 77 9.32 -16.15 1.84
C ILE A 77 8.37 -15.69 2.96
N THR A 78 7.11 -16.13 2.96
CA THR A 78 6.08 -15.74 3.94
C THR A 78 6.51 -15.97 5.39
N GLY A 79 7.24 -17.06 5.68
CA GLY A 79 7.75 -17.36 7.03
C GLY A 79 8.76 -16.30 7.50
N ALA A 80 9.81 -16.07 6.72
CA ALA A 80 10.80 -15.03 6.97
C ALA A 80 10.18 -13.64 7.10
N PHE A 81 9.14 -13.34 6.29
CA PHE A 81 8.39 -12.10 6.41
C PHE A 81 7.67 -11.98 7.75
N SER A 82 7.01 -13.05 8.21
CA SER A 82 6.25 -13.05 9.45
C SER A 82 7.15 -12.90 10.68
N GLU A 83 8.32 -13.53 10.64
CA GLU A 83 9.38 -13.36 11.64
C GLU A 83 9.90 -11.92 11.67
N ALA A 84 10.29 -11.38 10.51
CA ALA A 84 10.79 -10.01 10.40
C ALA A 84 9.73 -8.98 10.82
N TRP A 85 8.48 -9.19 10.42
CA TRP A 85 7.35 -8.36 10.83
C TRP A 85 7.16 -8.38 12.34
N SER A 86 7.24 -9.55 12.98
CA SER A 86 7.06 -9.68 14.44
C SER A 86 8.20 -9.03 15.22
N ALA A 87 9.43 -9.15 14.73
CA ALA A 87 10.62 -8.59 15.34
C ALA A 87 10.85 -7.09 15.04
N ARG A 88 10.03 -6.44 14.20
CA ARG A 88 10.18 -5.01 13.84
C ARG A 88 10.21 -4.01 15.00
N ARG A 89 9.84 -4.43 16.22
CA ARG A 89 9.90 -3.60 17.43
C ARG A 89 11.31 -3.47 18.01
N SER A 90 12.27 -4.32 17.61
CA SER A 90 13.67 -4.16 17.96
C SER A 90 14.36 -3.21 16.98
N SER A 91 15.18 -2.29 17.49
CA SER A 91 15.85 -1.21 16.74
C SER A 91 16.78 -1.66 15.61
N THR A 92 17.13 -2.94 15.56
CA THR A 92 17.80 -3.59 14.43
C THR A 92 16.74 -4.26 13.56
N GLY A 93 16.19 -3.51 12.60
CA GLY A 93 15.20 -4.03 11.66
C GLY A 93 15.71 -5.33 11.00
N PRO A 94 15.06 -6.49 11.24
CA PRO A 94 15.53 -7.75 10.71
C PRO A 94 15.32 -7.77 9.19
N GLY A 95 16.40 -7.71 8.42
CA GLY A 95 16.32 -7.93 6.98
C GLY A 95 15.83 -9.35 6.70
N LEU A 96 14.84 -9.49 5.82
CA LEU A 96 14.30 -10.77 5.34
C LEU A 96 15.35 -11.49 4.48
N GLY A 97 15.88 -12.60 4.93
CA GLY A 97 16.70 -13.46 4.09
C GLY A 97 15.85 -14.28 3.11
N CYS A 98 16.15 -14.22 1.82
CA CYS A 98 15.64 -15.19 0.86
C CYS A 98 16.55 -16.43 0.85
N PRO A 99 16.04 -17.64 1.13
CA PRO A 99 16.87 -18.86 1.14
C PRO A 99 17.33 -19.26 -0.28
N ALA A 100 16.63 -18.82 -1.32
CA ALA A 100 16.94 -19.19 -2.70
C ALA A 100 18.07 -18.35 -3.31
N CYS A 101 18.08 -17.03 -3.11
CA CYS A 101 19.13 -16.16 -3.65
C CYS A 101 20.15 -15.67 -2.61
N GLY A 102 19.95 -15.98 -1.33
CA GLY A 102 20.82 -15.55 -0.23
C GLY A 102 20.78 -14.04 0.07
N ARG A 103 20.01 -13.25 -0.70
CA ARG A 103 19.90 -11.80 -0.49
C ARG A 103 19.00 -11.48 0.70
N ARG A 104 19.25 -10.30 1.29
CA ARG A 104 18.37 -9.71 2.30
C ARG A 104 17.49 -8.66 1.64
N HIS A 105 16.21 -8.68 1.99
CA HIS A 105 15.21 -7.72 1.55
C HIS A 105 14.66 -6.94 2.76
N THR A 106 14.18 -5.74 2.52
CA THR A 106 13.37 -5.00 3.49
C THR A 106 11.91 -5.48 3.45
N LEU A 107 11.12 -5.10 4.45
CA LEU A 107 9.68 -5.39 4.50
C LEU A 107 8.89 -4.71 3.35
N THR A 108 9.46 -3.68 2.71
CA THR A 108 8.82 -2.91 1.63
C THR A 108 9.24 -3.37 0.23
N GLU A 109 10.30 -4.16 0.09
CA GLU A 109 10.82 -4.66 -1.20
C GLU A 109 10.15 -5.96 -1.68
N VAL A 110 9.36 -6.60 -0.82
CA VAL A 110 8.78 -7.92 -1.11
C VAL A 110 7.46 -7.84 -1.88
N VAL A 111 7.13 -8.92 -2.61
CA VAL A 111 5.91 -8.99 -3.41
C VAL A 111 4.84 -9.80 -2.69
N GLY A 112 3.73 -9.15 -2.31
CA GLY A 112 2.59 -9.81 -1.70
C GLY A 112 1.55 -10.34 -2.69
N ARG A 113 0.95 -11.49 -2.36
CA ARG A 113 -0.21 -12.07 -3.05
C ARG A 113 -1.26 -12.53 -2.02
N PRO A 114 -2.47 -11.92 -1.94
CA PRO A 114 -2.89 -10.71 -2.66
C PRO A 114 -2.00 -9.51 -2.34
N PRO A 115 -2.06 -8.41 -3.12
CA PRO A 115 -1.26 -7.22 -2.87
C PRO A 115 -1.31 -6.80 -1.40
N LEU A 116 -0.13 -6.61 -0.82
CA LEU A 116 0.09 -6.11 0.52
C LEU A 116 1.14 -5.01 0.49
N ALA A 117 1.05 -4.13 1.47
CA ALA A 117 1.98 -3.05 1.65
C ALA A 117 2.30 -2.88 3.13
N VAL A 118 3.56 -2.55 3.42
CA VAL A 118 3.98 -2.08 4.74
C VAL A 118 4.18 -0.58 4.65
N GLY A 119 3.45 0.17 5.48
CA GLY A 119 3.54 1.62 5.46
C GLY A 119 2.93 2.25 6.70
N ALA A 120 3.26 3.51 6.95
CA ALA A 120 2.61 4.32 7.96
C ALA A 120 1.26 4.89 7.49
N VAL A 121 1.01 4.82 6.18
CA VAL A 121 -0.17 5.36 5.50
C VAL A 121 -0.55 4.47 4.33
N ALA A 122 -1.86 4.30 4.09
CA ALA A 122 -2.36 3.72 2.85
C ALA A 122 -3.59 4.49 2.32
N LEU A 123 -3.68 4.58 0.99
CA LEU A 123 -4.90 4.94 0.29
C LEU A 123 -5.74 3.67 0.09
N VAL A 124 -6.92 3.61 0.71
CA VAL A 124 -7.76 2.41 0.76
C VAL A 124 -9.03 2.62 -0.05
N THR A 125 -9.26 1.78 -1.06
CA THR A 125 -10.57 1.69 -1.74
C THR A 125 -11.35 0.48 -1.23
N SER A 126 -12.65 0.64 -0.96
CA SER A 126 -13.56 -0.48 -0.66
C SER A 126 -14.53 -0.74 -1.80
N ASP A 127 -14.98 -1.99 -1.89
CA ASP A 127 -15.98 -2.44 -2.86
C ASP A 127 -15.52 -2.18 -4.30
N ALA A 128 -14.22 -2.41 -4.52
CA ALA A 128 -13.53 -2.18 -5.77
C ALA A 128 -13.89 -3.25 -6.81
N GLY A 129 -14.32 -2.83 -8.00
CA GLY A 129 -14.64 -3.72 -9.13
C GLY A 129 -13.44 -4.45 -9.70
N ALA A 130 -12.21 -4.02 -9.37
CA ALA A 130 -10.97 -4.64 -9.80
C ALA A 130 -9.93 -4.68 -8.67
N ALA A 131 -8.93 -5.57 -8.83
CA ALA A 131 -7.85 -5.76 -7.87
C ALA A 131 -6.62 -4.87 -8.14
N SER A 132 -6.72 -3.93 -9.07
CA SER A 132 -5.67 -2.96 -9.39
C SER A 132 -6.27 -1.60 -9.73
N LEU A 133 -5.53 -0.53 -9.43
CA LEU A 133 -5.79 0.78 -10.04
C LEU A 133 -5.49 0.73 -11.54
N ARG A 134 -6.09 1.66 -12.29
CA ARG A 134 -5.71 1.90 -13.68
C ARG A 134 -4.29 2.49 -13.75
N PRO A 135 -3.55 2.21 -14.84
CA PRO A 135 -2.24 2.80 -15.08
C PRO A 135 -2.25 4.33 -14.97
N GLY A 136 -1.18 4.92 -14.43
CA GLY A 136 -1.02 6.36 -14.25
C GLY A 136 -1.73 6.97 -13.03
N ILE A 137 -2.64 6.23 -12.37
CA ILE A 137 -3.27 6.73 -11.14
C ILE A 137 -2.29 6.73 -9.97
N ILE A 138 -1.49 5.65 -9.82
CA ILE A 138 -0.47 5.56 -8.77
C ILE A 138 0.53 6.70 -8.91
N GLU A 139 1.07 6.90 -10.11
CA GLU A 139 2.00 8.00 -10.40
C GLU A 139 1.42 9.37 -10.08
N ARG A 140 0.14 9.61 -10.39
CA ARG A 140 -0.54 10.87 -10.04
C ARG A 140 -0.67 11.06 -8.53
N VAL A 141 -1.04 10.00 -7.80
CA VAL A 141 -1.15 10.07 -6.33
C VAL A 141 0.24 10.26 -5.72
N GLU A 142 1.26 9.55 -6.21
CA GLU A 142 2.63 9.70 -5.76
C GLU A 142 3.21 11.08 -6.09
N ALA A 143 2.88 11.67 -7.24
CA ALA A 143 3.30 13.03 -7.59
C ALA A 143 2.70 14.09 -6.65
N ALA A 144 1.46 13.87 -6.18
CA ALA A 144 0.78 14.79 -5.28
C ALA A 144 1.25 14.65 -3.82
N CYS A 145 1.70 13.46 -3.41
CA CYS A 145 1.90 13.14 -1.99
C CYS A 145 3.33 12.76 -1.63
N GLY A 146 4.14 12.38 -2.61
CA GLY A 146 5.26 11.47 -2.40
C GLY A 146 4.79 10.01 -2.32
N PRO A 147 5.70 9.07 -2.00
CA PRO A 147 5.43 7.64 -2.06
C PRO A 147 4.21 7.23 -1.24
N VAL A 148 3.22 6.61 -1.88
CA VAL A 148 1.98 6.13 -1.23
C VAL A 148 1.79 4.64 -1.50
N GLN A 149 1.20 3.95 -0.52
CA GLN A 149 0.79 2.57 -0.69
C GLN A 149 -0.70 2.51 -1.02
N VAL A 150 -1.06 1.82 -2.09
CA VAL A 150 -2.46 1.66 -2.51
C VAL A 150 -2.95 0.27 -2.14
N VAL A 151 -4.06 0.23 -1.42
CA VAL A 151 -4.66 -1.03 -0.94
C VAL A 151 -6.10 -1.10 -1.42
N LEU A 152 -6.40 -2.15 -2.18
CA LEU A 152 -7.72 -2.37 -2.76
C LEU A 152 -8.42 -3.50 -1.99
N ARG A 153 -9.56 -3.19 -1.38
CA ARG A 153 -10.38 -4.16 -0.64
C ARG A 153 -11.62 -4.49 -1.46
N ARG A 154 -11.88 -5.79 -1.64
CA ARG A 154 -13.14 -6.30 -2.17
C ARG A 154 -14.08 -6.56 -0.99
N GLY A 155 -15.29 -6.00 -1.06
CA GLY A 155 -16.40 -6.32 -0.17
C GLY A 155 -17.12 -7.58 -0.63
#